data_AF-A0A961X1M5-F1
#
_entry.id   AF-A0A961X1M5-F1
#
_cell.length_a   1.000
_cell.length_b   1.000
_cell.length_c   1.000
_cell.angle_alpha   90.00
_cell.angle_beta   90.00
_cell.angle_gamma   90.00
#
_symmetry.space_group_name_H-M   'P 1'
#
loop_
_entity.id
_entity.type
_entity.pdbx_description
1 polymer ?
#
loop_
_entity_poly.entity_id
_entity_poly.type
_entity_poly.pdbx_seq_one_letter_code
_entity_poly.pdbx_strand_id
1 'polypeptide(L)'
;MHIGFDDARSTLIRTLNGRGLAPADDLAWATVWLEACGYPGTQMLAEALADDRHTLQLVRDLIGFDLQNVSCAFLAPGIVDDVRANGRVFLRNVRHGLFVLPFAVRENLAIGCPVDPSFAVGGERTKNPYAEKLAAAMDTGLIIDDASWRAVNTG
;
A
#
# COMPACT_ATOMS: atom_id res chain seq x y z
N MET A 1 -6.27 10.68 -16.47
CA MET A 1 -6.81 11.93 -15.90
C MET A 1 -5.76 12.63 -15.05
N HIS A 2 -5.95 13.93 -14.84
CA HIS A 2 -5.13 14.75 -13.94
C HIS A 2 -5.95 15.14 -12.70
N ILE A 3 -5.37 14.99 -11.51
CA ILE A 3 -6.05 15.24 -10.23
C ILE A 3 -5.04 15.66 -9.15
N GLY A 4 -5.42 16.58 -8.26
CA GLY A 4 -4.57 16.97 -7.12
C GLY A 4 -4.31 15.80 -6.16
N PHE A 5 -3.13 15.76 -5.54
CA PHE A 5 -2.75 14.68 -4.62
C PHE A 5 -3.76 14.52 -3.46
N ASP A 6 -4.07 15.63 -2.78
CA ASP A 6 -5.01 15.63 -1.66
C ASP A 6 -6.47 15.43 -2.09
N ASP A 7 -6.83 15.87 -3.31
CA ASP A 7 -8.16 15.64 -3.88
C ASP A 7 -8.37 14.15 -4.18
N ALA A 8 -7.35 13.49 -4.76
CA ALA A 8 -7.37 12.06 -5.01
C ALA A 8 -7.49 11.28 -3.70
N ARG A 9 -6.66 11.62 -2.70
CA ARG A 9 -6.71 10.99 -1.37
C ARG A 9 -8.08 11.18 -0.73
N SER A 10 -8.60 12.41 -0.69
CA SER A 10 -9.89 12.72 -0.08
C SER A 10 -11.04 12.00 -0.78
N THR A 11 -10.98 11.85 -2.10
CA THR A 11 -11.97 11.10 -2.87
C THR A 11 -11.94 9.62 -2.51
N LEU A 12 -10.76 9.00 -2.48
CA LEU A 12 -10.62 7.61 -2.08
C LEU A 12 -11.07 7.36 -0.64
N ILE A 13 -10.73 8.25 0.30
CA ILE A 13 -11.18 8.14 1.70
C ILE A 13 -12.70 8.08 1.77
N ARG A 14 -13.41 8.98 1.07
CA ARG A 14 -14.89 8.98 1.04
C ARG A 14 -15.43 7.68 0.46
N THR A 15 -14.87 7.23 -0.67
CA THR A 15 -15.28 5.98 -1.32
C THR A 15 -15.07 4.77 -0.42
N LEU A 16 -13.88 4.62 0.16
CA LEU A 16 -13.51 3.49 1.01
C LEU A 16 -14.33 3.45 2.32
N ASN A 17 -14.57 4.62 2.92
CA ASN A 17 -15.48 4.73 4.06
C ASN A 17 -16.92 4.35 3.68
N GLY A 18 -17.41 4.75 2.50
CA GLY A 18 -18.72 4.35 1.98
C GLY A 18 -18.86 2.83 1.81
N ARG A 19 -17.76 2.11 1.58
CA ARG A 19 -17.69 0.64 1.51
C ARG A 19 -17.49 -0.03 2.88
N GLY A 20 -17.34 0.73 3.96
CA GLY A 20 -17.06 0.20 5.30
C GLY A 20 -15.67 -0.42 5.45
N LEU A 21 -14.70 -0.03 4.61
CA LEU A 21 -13.33 -0.54 4.68
C LEU A 21 -12.48 0.33 5.62
N ALA A 22 -11.78 -0.31 6.55
CA ALA A 22 -10.90 0.36 7.51
C ALA A 22 -9.50 -0.28 7.52
N PRO A 23 -8.42 0.52 7.73
CA PRO A 23 -8.41 1.99 7.79
C PRO A 23 -8.41 2.64 6.39
N ALA A 24 -9.48 3.36 6.04
CA ALA A 24 -9.65 4.02 4.74
C ALA A 24 -8.56 5.07 4.46
N ASP A 25 -8.10 5.80 5.50
CA ASP A 25 -7.10 6.86 5.34
C ASP A 25 -5.73 6.30 4.92
N ASP A 26 -5.25 5.28 5.61
CA ASP A 26 -3.98 4.62 5.27
C ASP A 26 -4.05 3.96 3.89
N LEU A 27 -5.17 3.33 3.56
CA LEU A 27 -5.38 2.69 2.26
C LEU A 27 -5.38 3.73 1.12
N ALA A 28 -6.15 4.81 1.27
CA ALA A 28 -6.19 5.90 0.31
C ALA A 28 -4.82 6.58 0.15
N TRP A 29 -4.15 6.86 1.27
CA TRP A 29 -2.81 7.47 1.26
C TRP A 29 -1.81 6.57 0.54
N ALA A 30 -1.76 5.28 0.85
CA ALA A 30 -0.84 4.34 0.20
C ALA A 30 -1.09 4.23 -1.30
N THR A 31 -2.36 4.20 -1.73
CA THR A 31 -2.73 4.19 -3.15
C THR A 31 -2.21 5.42 -3.89
N VAL A 32 -2.47 6.62 -3.35
CA VAL A 32 -2.06 7.90 -3.96
C VAL A 32 -0.54 8.06 -3.91
N TRP A 33 0.10 7.59 -2.85
CA TRP A 33 1.56 7.57 -2.73
C TRP A 33 2.20 6.70 -3.82
N LEU A 34 1.62 5.53 -4.10
CA LEU A 34 2.10 4.64 -5.15
C LEU A 34 1.99 5.29 -6.53
N GLU A 35 0.85 5.90 -6.84
CA GLU A 35 0.66 6.67 -8.08
C GLU A 35 1.69 7.80 -8.21
N ALA A 36 1.91 8.58 -7.15
CA ALA A 36 2.90 9.64 -7.11
C ALA A 36 4.32 9.14 -7.41
N CYS A 37 4.62 7.89 -7.01
CA CYS A 37 5.93 7.29 -7.23
C CYS A 37 6.07 6.59 -8.60
N GLY A 38 5.01 6.56 -9.41
CA GLY A 38 4.96 5.90 -10.71
C GLY A 38 4.63 4.41 -10.63
N TYR A 39 4.02 3.96 -9.53
CA TYR A 39 3.51 2.60 -9.37
C TYR A 39 1.98 2.56 -9.57
N PRO A 40 1.41 1.44 -10.02
CA PRO A 40 -0.01 1.35 -10.38
C PRO A 40 -0.90 1.18 -9.14
N GLY A 41 -0.90 2.17 -8.24
CA GLY A 41 -1.59 2.12 -6.95
C GLY A 41 -3.09 1.91 -7.06
N THR A 42 -3.74 2.61 -7.99
CA THR A 42 -5.20 2.54 -8.22
C THR A 42 -5.60 1.24 -8.86
N GLN A 43 -4.83 0.74 -9.83
CA GLN A 43 -5.06 -0.56 -10.43
C GLN A 43 -4.97 -1.67 -9.37
N MET A 44 -3.88 -1.70 -8.58
CA MET A 44 -3.73 -2.72 -7.53
C MET A 44 -4.80 -2.60 -6.44
N LEU A 45 -5.25 -1.38 -6.11
CA LEU A 45 -6.38 -1.21 -5.19
C LEU A 45 -7.67 -1.80 -5.79
N ALA A 46 -7.95 -1.56 -7.07
CA ALA A 46 -9.13 -2.10 -7.73
C ALA A 46 -9.11 -3.64 -7.72
N GLU A 47 -7.96 -4.24 -8.01
CA GLU A 47 -7.75 -5.69 -7.93
C GLU A 47 -7.96 -6.20 -6.49
N ALA A 48 -7.38 -5.52 -5.50
CA ALA A 48 -7.54 -5.87 -4.09
C ALA A 48 -8.99 -5.79 -3.60
N LEU A 49 -9.76 -4.80 -4.07
CA LEU A 49 -11.17 -4.61 -3.72
C LEU A 49 -12.09 -5.65 -4.38
N ALA A 50 -11.63 -6.29 -5.46
CA ALA A 50 -12.35 -7.34 -6.15
C ALA A 50 -12.08 -8.74 -5.59
N ASP A 51 -11.11 -8.89 -4.69
CA ASP A 51 -10.81 -10.15 -4.04
C ASP A 51 -11.91 -10.52 -3.03
N ASP A 52 -12.22 -11.81 -2.88
CA ASP A 52 -13.25 -12.27 -1.93
C ASP A 52 -12.84 -12.06 -0.45
N ARG A 53 -11.54 -11.93 -0.17
CA ARG A 53 -10.98 -11.91 1.18
C ARG A 53 -10.06 -10.72 1.41
N HIS A 54 -10.46 -9.87 2.35
CA HIS A 54 -9.71 -8.66 2.74
C HIS A 54 -9.04 -8.74 4.12
N THR A 55 -9.25 -9.84 4.85
CA THR A 55 -8.83 -9.95 6.25
C THR A 55 -7.97 -11.19 6.49
N LEU A 56 -6.95 -11.00 7.33
CA LEU A 56 -6.07 -12.05 7.82
C LEU A 56 -5.55 -11.65 9.20
N GLN A 57 -5.65 -12.56 10.16
CA GLN A 57 -4.93 -12.40 11.42
C GLN A 57 -3.44 -12.69 11.16
N LEU A 58 -2.59 -11.68 11.38
CA LEU A 58 -1.15 -11.83 11.25
C LEU A 58 -0.61 -12.63 12.44
N VAL A 59 -0.03 -13.80 12.15
CA VAL A 59 0.58 -14.69 13.15
C VAL A 59 1.97 -15.09 12.65
N ARG A 60 3.00 -14.79 13.45
CA ARG A 60 4.38 -15.18 13.12
C ARG A 60 4.53 -16.69 13.28
N ASP A 61 5.05 -17.35 12.25
CA ASP A 61 5.56 -18.72 12.31
C ASP A 61 7.10 -18.74 12.38
N LEU A 62 7.72 -19.92 12.26
CA LEU A 62 9.18 -20.09 12.31
C LEU A 62 9.92 -19.34 11.19
N ILE A 63 9.24 -18.98 10.09
CA ILE A 63 9.79 -18.29 8.93
C ILE A 63 9.42 -16.80 8.96
N GLY A 64 8.17 -16.48 9.27
CA GLY A 64 7.64 -15.12 9.28
C GLY A 64 6.12 -15.11 9.13
N PHE A 65 5.60 -14.31 8.18
CA PHE A 65 4.16 -14.24 7.90
C PHE A 65 3.78 -14.96 6.61
N ASP A 66 2.88 -15.92 6.73
CA ASP A 66 2.08 -16.43 5.61
C ASP A 66 0.91 -15.49 5.33
N LEU A 67 0.97 -14.73 4.24
CA LEU A 67 -0.10 -13.80 3.89
C LEU A 67 -1.27 -14.47 3.19
N GLN A 68 -1.19 -15.78 2.88
CA GLN A 68 -2.28 -16.56 2.28
C GLN A 68 -2.89 -15.91 1.02
N ASN A 69 -2.08 -15.16 0.26
CA ASN A 69 -2.49 -14.34 -0.88
C ASN A 69 -3.55 -13.27 -0.56
N VAL A 70 -3.75 -12.90 0.70
CA VAL A 70 -4.55 -11.72 1.07
C VAL A 70 -3.74 -10.46 0.72
N SER A 71 -4.40 -9.51 0.06
CA SER A 71 -3.76 -8.30 -0.44
C SER A 71 -3.06 -7.50 0.67
N CYS A 72 -1.80 -7.15 0.46
CA CYS A 72 -1.05 -6.26 1.34
C CYS A 72 -1.67 -4.86 1.44
N ALA A 73 -2.60 -4.48 0.54
CA ALA A 73 -3.39 -3.27 0.68
C ALA A 73 -4.10 -3.20 2.04
N PHE A 74 -4.57 -4.34 2.56
CA PHE A 74 -5.27 -4.43 3.84
C PHE A 74 -4.36 -4.81 5.01
N LEU A 75 -3.17 -5.35 4.74
CA LEU A 75 -2.29 -5.91 5.76
C LEU A 75 -1.07 -5.04 6.09
N ALA A 76 -0.70 -4.10 5.20
CA ALA A 76 0.53 -3.33 5.32
C ALA A 76 0.71 -2.59 6.66
N PRO A 77 -0.32 -1.91 7.23
CA PRO A 77 -0.19 -1.30 8.54
C PRO A 77 0.17 -2.32 9.62
N GLY A 78 -0.56 -3.45 9.69
CA GLY A 78 -0.30 -4.48 10.69
C GLY A 78 1.06 -5.18 10.53
N ILE A 79 1.52 -5.36 9.29
CA ILE A 79 2.87 -5.89 9.02
C ILE A 79 3.93 -4.94 9.57
N VAL A 80 3.77 -3.63 9.35
CA VAL A 80 4.74 -2.63 9.78
C VAL A 80 4.71 -2.43 11.30
N ASP A 81 3.54 -2.45 11.93
CA ASP A 81 3.40 -2.41 13.39
C ASP A 81 4.12 -3.59 14.05
N ASP A 82 3.94 -4.78 13.50
CA ASP A 82 4.64 -5.96 13.96
C ASP A 82 6.16 -5.85 13.74
N VAL A 83 6.61 -5.30 12.61
CA VAL A 83 8.04 -5.07 12.36
C VAL A 83 8.63 -4.05 13.34
N ARG A 84 7.88 -3.01 13.70
CA ARG A 84 8.30 -2.05 14.72
C ARG A 84 8.44 -2.70 16.09
N ALA A 85 7.53 -3.61 16.44
CA ALA A 85 7.53 -4.28 17.73
C ALA A 85 8.60 -5.39 17.83
N ASN A 86 8.80 -6.14 16.74
CA ASN A 86 9.53 -7.41 16.76
C ASN A 86 10.77 -7.42 15.84
N GLY A 87 11.12 -6.28 15.24
CA GLY A 87 12.20 -6.18 14.28
C GLY A 87 11.82 -6.77 12.92
N ARG A 88 12.70 -7.53 12.29
CA ARG A 88 12.44 -8.01 10.91
C ARG A 88 11.35 -9.09 10.81
N VAL A 89 10.74 -9.20 9.64
CA VAL A 89 9.85 -10.30 9.26
C VAL A 89 10.09 -10.71 7.80
N PHE A 90 9.92 -11.99 7.49
CA PHE A 90 9.86 -12.48 6.12
C PHE A 90 8.41 -12.72 5.73
N LEU A 91 7.99 -12.20 4.58
CA LEU A 91 6.64 -12.34 4.05
C LEU A 91 6.65 -13.42 2.96
N ARG A 92 5.62 -14.28 2.94
CA ARG A 92 5.41 -15.30 1.91
C ARG A 92 3.94 -15.34 1.48
N ASN A 93 3.69 -15.85 0.27
CA ASN A 93 2.37 -15.86 -0.37
C ASN A 93 1.79 -14.43 -0.47
N VAL A 94 2.63 -13.49 -0.92
CA VAL A 94 2.33 -12.06 -0.97
C VAL A 94 1.47 -11.73 -2.19
N ARG A 95 0.40 -10.96 -1.98
CA ARG A 95 -0.41 -10.33 -3.03
C ARG A 95 -0.36 -8.80 -2.89
N HIS A 96 -0.18 -8.08 -3.99
CA HIS A 96 -0.04 -6.62 -4.04
C HIS A 96 1.03 -6.06 -3.08
N GLY A 97 2.19 -6.70 -2.99
CA GLY A 97 3.24 -6.39 -2.00
C GLY A 97 3.77 -4.95 -2.02
N LEU A 98 3.62 -4.23 -3.13
CA LEU A 98 3.94 -2.80 -3.24
C LEU A 98 3.20 -1.94 -2.20
N PHE A 99 2.03 -2.36 -1.70
CA PHE A 99 1.35 -1.64 -0.62
C PHE A 99 2.12 -1.60 0.69
N VAL A 100 3.13 -2.45 0.90
CA VAL A 100 4.01 -2.37 2.08
C VAL A 100 5.03 -1.22 1.95
N LEU A 101 5.39 -0.83 0.73
CA LEU A 101 6.45 0.15 0.47
C LEU A 101 6.17 1.54 1.06
N PRO A 102 4.99 2.18 0.89
CA PRO A 102 4.71 3.48 1.49
C PRO A 102 4.95 3.48 3.00
N PHE A 103 4.44 2.46 3.70
CA PHE A 103 4.57 2.33 5.15
C PHE A 103 6.01 2.03 5.58
N ALA A 104 6.71 1.15 4.88
CA ALA A 104 8.12 0.90 5.14
C ALA A 104 8.96 2.19 4.97
N VAL A 105 8.68 3.01 3.95
CA VAL A 105 9.34 4.31 3.77
C VAL A 105 8.98 5.28 4.90
N ARG A 106 7.69 5.37 5.28
CA ARG A 106 7.19 6.23 6.37
C ARG A 106 7.88 5.93 7.70
N GLU A 107 8.15 4.66 7.97
CA GLU A 107 8.76 4.18 9.21
C GLU A 107 10.29 3.97 9.12
N ASN A 108 10.94 4.39 8.03
CA ASN A 108 12.38 4.19 7.79
C ASN A 108 12.82 2.71 7.87
N LEU A 109 11.97 1.80 7.42
CA LEU A 109 12.25 0.37 7.36
C LEU A 109 12.83 -0.04 6.00
N ALA A 110 13.84 -0.92 6.02
CA ALA A 110 14.31 -1.58 4.82
C ALA A 110 13.27 -2.61 4.33
N ILE A 111 13.22 -2.81 3.02
CA ILE A 111 12.29 -3.71 2.35
C ILE A 111 13.00 -4.41 1.19
N GLY A 112 12.75 -5.71 1.02
CA GLY A 112 13.13 -6.47 -0.16
C GLY A 112 12.34 -6.04 -1.40
N CYS A 113 12.42 -6.81 -2.49
CA CYS A 113 11.69 -6.51 -3.72
C CYS A 113 10.18 -6.78 -3.53
N PRO A 114 9.31 -5.75 -3.43
CA PRO A 114 7.91 -5.94 -3.01
C PRO A 114 6.99 -6.48 -4.12
N VAL A 115 7.55 -6.74 -5.31
CA VAL A 115 6.85 -7.44 -6.41
C VAL A 115 7.15 -8.95 -6.40
N ASP A 116 8.11 -9.39 -5.60
CA ASP A 116 8.38 -10.82 -5.43
C ASP A 116 7.25 -11.46 -4.60
N PRO A 117 6.93 -12.75 -4.84
CA PRO A 117 5.90 -13.47 -4.07
C PRO A 117 6.30 -13.69 -2.60
N SER A 118 7.54 -13.35 -2.25
CA SER A 118 8.09 -13.39 -0.89
C SER A 118 9.24 -12.39 -0.75
N PHE A 119 9.27 -11.63 0.34
CA PHE A 119 10.35 -10.68 0.61
C PHE A 119 10.46 -10.37 2.11
N ALA A 120 11.62 -9.87 2.53
CA ALA A 120 11.85 -9.42 3.89
C ALA A 120 11.46 -7.95 4.09
N VAL A 121 11.01 -7.61 5.31
CA VAL A 121 10.78 -6.24 5.78
C VAL A 121 11.46 -6.08 7.14
N GLY A 122 12.09 -4.92 7.35
CA GLY A 122 12.73 -4.56 8.61
C GLY A 122 14.24 -4.35 8.49
N GLY A 123 14.83 -3.84 9.56
CA GLY A 123 16.13 -3.15 9.50
C GLY A 123 15.96 -1.69 9.07
N GLU A 124 17.05 -0.93 9.06
CA GLU A 124 17.01 0.51 8.83
C GLU A 124 17.16 0.85 7.34
N ARG A 125 16.32 1.78 6.87
CA ARG A 125 16.45 2.42 5.57
C ARG A 125 17.28 3.70 5.71
N THR A 126 18.37 3.78 4.96
CA THR A 126 19.29 4.94 5.03
C THR A 126 18.95 6.08 4.06
N LYS A 127 18.05 5.86 3.10
CA LYS A 127 17.70 6.87 2.07
C LYS A 127 16.25 6.74 1.60
N ASN A 128 15.55 7.86 1.44
CA ASN A 128 14.22 7.91 0.81
C ASN A 128 14.32 8.44 -0.65
N PRO A 129 14.33 7.57 -1.69
CA PRO A 129 14.43 7.96 -3.10
C PRO A 129 13.11 8.51 -3.67
N TYR A 130 12.05 8.55 -2.86
CA TYR A 130 10.72 8.96 -3.30
C TYR A 130 10.39 10.42 -2.94
N ALA A 131 11.21 11.07 -2.11
CA ALA A 131 10.93 12.41 -1.60
C ALA A 131 10.67 13.43 -2.72
N GLU A 132 11.52 13.45 -3.76
CA GLU A 132 11.37 14.37 -4.89
C GLU A 132 10.11 14.09 -5.72
N LYS A 133 9.81 12.80 -5.96
CA LYS A 133 8.59 12.39 -6.68
C LYS A 133 7.33 12.79 -5.94
N LEU A 134 7.32 12.59 -4.62
CA LEU A 134 6.19 12.97 -3.77
C LEU A 134 6.00 14.49 -3.74
N ALA A 135 7.08 15.25 -3.61
CA ALA A 135 7.02 16.72 -3.66
C ALA A 135 6.48 17.21 -5.02
N ALA A 136 6.96 16.64 -6.12
CA ALA A 136 6.47 16.98 -7.46
C ALA A 136 4.99 16.63 -7.64
N ALA A 137 4.53 15.48 -7.14
CA ALA A 137 3.14 15.07 -7.20
C ALA A 137 2.21 15.94 -6.32
N MET A 138 2.70 16.40 -5.17
CA MET A 138 1.96 17.34 -4.30
C MET A 138 1.81 18.73 -4.95
N ASP A 139 2.82 19.20 -5.68
CA ASP A 139 2.80 20.49 -6.37
C ASP A 139 2.00 20.45 -7.68
N THR A 140 2.25 19.44 -8.51
CA THR A 140 1.74 19.38 -9.88
C THR A 140 0.54 18.45 -10.05
N GLY A 141 0.17 17.68 -9.04
CA GLY A 141 -0.88 16.66 -9.11
C GLY A 141 -0.40 15.32 -9.66
N LEU A 142 -1.36 14.42 -9.88
CA LEU A 142 -1.17 13.04 -10.32
C LEU A 142 -1.73 12.82 -11.72
N ILE A 143 -1.06 11.97 -12.49
CA ILE A 143 -1.57 11.43 -13.74
C ILE A 143 -1.99 9.99 -13.46
N ILE A 144 -3.30 9.75 -13.37
CA ILE A 144 -3.88 8.44 -13.06
C ILE A 144 -4.61 7.90 -14.29
N ASP A 145 -4.54 6.60 -14.54
CA ASP A 145 -5.34 5.94 -15.57
C ASP A 145 -6.85 6.05 -15.27
N ASP A 146 -7.64 6.48 -16.27
CA ASP A 146 -9.08 6.74 -16.10
C ASP A 146 -9.86 5.46 -15.75
N ALA A 147 -9.49 4.32 -16.34
CA ALA A 147 -10.19 3.07 -16.12
C ALA A 147 -9.95 2.56 -14.69
N SER A 148 -8.70 2.60 -14.24
CA SER A 148 -8.30 2.23 -12.88
C SER A 148 -8.93 3.15 -11.83
N TRP A 149 -8.96 4.47 -12.11
CA TRP A 149 -9.62 5.43 -11.23
C TRP A 149 -11.12 5.20 -11.10
N ARG A 150 -11.80 4.86 -12.21
CA ARG A 150 -13.23 4.50 -12.15
C ARG A 150 -13.42 3.23 -11.36
N ALA A 151 -12.64 2.18 -11.60
CA ALA A 151 -12.78 0.89 -10.94
C ALA A 151 -12.70 0.99 -9.41
N VAL A 152 -11.78 1.80 -8.86
CA VAL A 152 -11.70 2.03 -7.40
C VAL A 152 -12.84 2.87 -6.85
N ASN A 153 -13.44 3.75 -7.67
CA ASN A 153 -14.51 4.66 -7.25
C ASN A 153 -15.93 4.18 -7.54
N THR A 154 -16.11 3.15 -8.37
CA THR A 154 -17.39 2.49 -8.60
C THR A 154 -17.51 1.28 -7.69
N GLY A 155 -18.40 1.37 -6.71
CA GLY A 155 -18.78 0.29 -5.80
C GLY A 155 -20.27 0.38 -5.54
#